data_AF-A0A926E2I4-F1
#
_entry.id   AF-A0A926E2I4-F1
#
_cell.length_a   1.000
_cell.length_b   1.000
_cell.length_c   1.000
_cell.angle_alpha   90.00
_cell.angle_beta   90.00
_cell.angle_gamma   90.00
#
_symmetry.space_group_name_H-M   'P 1'
#
loop_
_entity.id
_entity.type
_entity.pdbx_description
1 polymer ?
#
loop_
_entity_poly.entity_id
_entity_poly.type
_entity_poly.pdbx_seq_one_letter_code
_entity_poly.pdbx_strand_id
1 'polypeptide(L)'
;MKRIFADNYKVTQGYSASHGGLDIVGLSSKNIISPVAGIVKSSTMVPKSSGNITWEWGNYVRVDDASGNRYFFCHMDSRTVKVGDKVQVGTKLGVMGNTGHSFGAHCHFEVRTPNNIRTNPAAFLGIPNTTAIYKWVETTKGWTYGAFKGDWEFIDGCWYYFDSAGIAEKGPRLIDGKIYCFAPQSYNGVKECQLLETDEYGHLK
;
A
#
# COMPACT_ATOMS: atom_id res chain seq x y z
N MET A 1 3.97 5.46 -4.20
CA MET A 1 3.74 4.11 -3.65
C MET A 1 2.35 3.63 -4.06
N LYS A 2 2.22 2.35 -4.42
CA LYS A 2 0.89 1.73 -4.60
C LYS A 2 0.35 1.36 -3.21
N ARG A 3 -0.91 1.66 -2.92
CA ARG A 3 -1.51 1.43 -1.59
C ARG A 3 -2.94 0.92 -1.72
N ILE A 4 -3.38 0.11 -0.76
CA ILE A 4 -4.75 -0.42 -0.69
C ILE A 4 -5.58 0.21 0.43
N PHE A 5 -4.93 0.97 1.33
CA PHE A 5 -5.56 1.85 2.30
C PHE A 5 -4.97 3.25 2.12
N ALA A 6 -5.78 4.27 2.35
CA ALA A 6 -5.29 5.64 2.41
C ALA A 6 -4.51 5.88 3.70
N ASP A 7 -3.43 6.66 3.59
CA ASP A 7 -2.61 7.18 4.68
C ASP A 7 -2.03 6.08 5.56
N ASN A 8 -2.47 5.98 6.83
CA ASN A 8 -1.85 5.09 7.80
C ASN A 8 -2.44 3.69 7.72
N TYR A 9 -1.57 2.68 7.66
CA TYR A 9 -1.95 1.27 7.67
C TYR A 9 -0.92 0.43 8.42
N LYS A 10 -1.28 -0.82 8.72
CA LYS A 10 -0.41 -1.80 9.36
C LYS A 10 -0.42 -3.09 8.56
N VAL A 11 0.75 -3.62 8.24
CA VAL A 11 0.88 -5.03 7.81
C VAL A 11 0.88 -5.90 9.07
N THR A 12 -0.06 -6.83 9.15
CA THR A 12 -0.21 -7.75 10.29
C THR A 12 0.35 -9.13 10.00
N GLN A 13 0.42 -9.54 8.72
CA GLN A 13 1.04 -10.79 8.31
C GLN A 13 1.69 -10.66 6.93
N GLY A 14 2.93 -11.11 6.82
CA GLY A 14 3.71 -11.13 5.58
C GLY A 14 3.28 -12.24 4.61
N TYR A 15 3.65 -12.08 3.34
CA TYR A 15 3.54 -13.12 2.33
C TYR A 15 4.57 -14.24 2.57
N SER A 16 4.15 -15.50 2.42
CA SER A 16 5.01 -16.68 2.57
C SER A 16 4.45 -17.88 1.78
N ALA A 17 5.15 -19.02 1.81
CA ALA A 17 4.64 -20.25 1.20
C ALA A 17 3.32 -20.76 1.81
N SER A 18 3.08 -20.49 3.10
CA SER A 18 1.84 -20.86 3.79
C SER A 18 0.79 -19.75 3.79
N HIS A 19 1.16 -18.53 3.40
CA HIS A 19 0.30 -17.37 3.40
C HIS A 19 0.35 -16.64 2.04
N GLY A 20 -0.64 -16.92 1.20
CA GLY A 20 -0.66 -16.53 -0.22
C GLY A 20 -0.92 -15.05 -0.52
N GLY A 21 -0.92 -14.19 0.49
CA GLY A 21 -1.20 -12.77 0.39
C GLY A 21 -0.51 -11.95 1.47
N LEU A 22 -0.94 -10.71 1.62
CA LEU A 22 -0.53 -9.82 2.70
C LEU A 22 -1.77 -9.42 3.50
N ASP A 23 -1.70 -9.56 4.82
CA ASP A 23 -2.80 -9.11 5.68
C ASP A 23 -2.52 -7.70 6.15
N ILE A 24 -3.45 -6.80 5.84
CA ILE A 24 -3.27 -5.36 6.05
C ILE A 24 -4.50 -4.79 6.76
N VAL A 25 -4.23 -3.95 7.76
CA VAL A 25 -5.24 -3.20 8.50
C VAL A 25 -5.10 -1.72 8.18
N GLY A 26 -6.13 -1.11 7.61
CA GLY A 26 -6.22 0.34 7.49
C GLY A 26 -6.42 0.98 8.86
N LEU A 27 -5.54 1.91 9.25
CA LEU A 27 -5.56 2.58 10.55
C LEU A 27 -6.30 3.91 10.48
N SER A 28 -6.02 4.73 9.46
CA SER A 28 -6.72 6.01 9.25
C SER A 28 -8.09 5.83 8.61
N SER A 29 -8.25 4.80 7.79
CA SER A 29 -9.49 4.51 7.08
C SER A 29 -9.69 3.01 6.93
N LYS A 30 -10.95 2.57 6.98
CA LYS A 30 -11.33 1.19 6.69
C LYS A 30 -11.70 0.99 5.22
N ASN A 31 -11.69 2.04 4.41
CA ASN A 31 -11.95 1.94 2.98
C ASN A 31 -10.79 1.23 2.29
N ILE A 32 -11.11 0.14 1.57
CA ILE A 32 -10.15 -0.51 0.69
C ILE A 32 -10.23 0.17 -0.68
N ILE A 33 -9.08 0.59 -1.18
CA ILE A 33 -8.93 1.28 -2.47
C ILE A 33 -8.13 0.44 -3.46
N SER A 34 -8.39 0.64 -4.76
CA SER A 34 -7.63 -0.03 -5.81
C SER A 34 -6.21 0.54 -5.93
N PRO A 35 -5.15 -0.29 -5.90
CA PRO A 35 -3.77 0.16 -6.14
C PRO A 35 -3.45 0.29 -7.64
N VAL A 36 -4.39 -0.08 -8.53
CA VAL A 36 -4.24 -0.07 -9.99
C VAL A 36 -5.48 0.49 -10.69
N ALA A 37 -5.29 0.93 -11.93
CA ALA A 37 -6.40 1.03 -12.87
C ALA A 37 -6.72 -0.35 -13.47
N GLY A 38 -7.99 -0.66 -13.69
CA GLY A 38 -8.40 -1.98 -14.18
C GLY A 38 -9.90 -2.17 -14.28
N ILE A 39 -10.30 -3.44 -14.43
CA ILE A 39 -11.71 -3.87 -14.50
C ILE A 39 -12.02 -4.78 -13.33
N VAL A 40 -13.15 -4.57 -12.66
CA VAL A 40 -13.66 -5.49 -11.63
C VAL A 40 -14.17 -6.75 -12.29
N LYS A 41 -13.61 -7.90 -11.91
CA LYS A 41 -13.94 -9.21 -12.50
C LYS A 41 -14.55 -10.19 -11.49
N SER A 42 -14.54 -9.83 -10.21
CA SER A 42 -15.35 -10.49 -9.18
C SER A 42 -15.75 -9.45 -8.13
N SER A 43 -16.99 -9.51 -7.64
CA SER A 43 -17.46 -8.76 -6.48
C SER A 43 -18.58 -9.58 -5.85
N THR A 44 -18.22 -10.50 -4.98
CA THR A 44 -19.14 -11.53 -4.49
C THR A 44 -18.69 -12.12 -3.15
N MET A 45 -19.46 -13.09 -2.67
CA MET A 45 -19.14 -13.97 -1.55
C MET A 45 -19.61 -15.37 -1.90
N VAL A 46 -18.77 -16.38 -1.66
CA VAL A 46 -19.14 -17.78 -1.82
C VAL A 46 -19.64 -18.32 -0.48
N PRO A 47 -20.88 -18.85 -0.38
CA PRO A 47 -21.37 -19.42 0.87
C PRO A 47 -20.60 -20.67 1.27
N LYS A 48 -20.32 -20.84 2.57
CA LYS A 48 -19.67 -22.05 3.11
C LYS A 48 -20.41 -23.35 2.75
N SER A 49 -21.74 -23.28 2.67
CA SER A 49 -22.60 -24.41 2.28
C SER A 49 -22.35 -24.92 0.84
N SER A 50 -21.68 -24.15 -0.01
CA SER A 50 -21.33 -24.59 -1.38
C SER A 50 -20.24 -25.66 -1.42
N GLY A 51 -19.51 -25.89 -0.32
CA GLY A 51 -18.33 -26.76 -0.29
C GLY A 51 -17.11 -26.23 -1.04
N ASN A 52 -17.20 -25.07 -1.69
CA ASN A 52 -16.08 -24.46 -2.42
C ASN A 52 -15.21 -23.62 -1.47
N ILE A 53 -13.92 -23.96 -1.36
CA ILE A 53 -12.94 -23.33 -0.46
C ILE A 53 -12.86 -21.80 -0.56
N THR A 54 -13.29 -21.21 -1.69
CA THR A 54 -13.40 -19.75 -1.85
C THR A 54 -14.30 -19.09 -0.80
N TRP A 55 -15.16 -19.84 -0.10
CA TRP A 55 -15.92 -19.33 1.03
C TRP A 55 -15.04 -18.68 2.11
N GLU A 56 -13.80 -19.16 2.27
CA GLU A 56 -12.84 -18.63 3.24
C GLU A 56 -12.55 -17.15 3.00
N TRP A 57 -12.66 -16.67 1.77
CA TRP A 57 -12.39 -15.27 1.43
C TRP A 57 -13.47 -14.30 1.90
N GLY A 58 -14.64 -14.81 2.29
CA GLY A 58 -15.79 -13.98 2.67
C GLY A 58 -16.25 -13.08 1.51
N ASN A 59 -16.62 -11.85 1.82
CA ASN A 59 -16.85 -10.85 0.79
C ASN A 59 -15.51 -10.48 0.16
N TYR A 60 -15.41 -10.61 -1.16
CA TYR A 60 -14.19 -10.25 -1.87
C TYR A 60 -14.46 -9.53 -3.19
N VAL A 61 -13.46 -8.75 -3.60
CA VAL A 61 -13.37 -8.10 -4.90
C VAL A 61 -12.12 -8.60 -5.63
N ARG A 62 -12.23 -8.78 -6.94
CA ARG A 62 -11.08 -8.98 -7.84
C ARG A 62 -11.04 -7.89 -8.89
N VAL A 63 -9.90 -7.24 -9.03
CA VAL A 63 -9.59 -6.30 -10.13
C VAL A 63 -8.53 -6.93 -11.02
N ASP A 64 -8.74 -6.89 -12.33
CA ASP A 64 -7.72 -7.27 -13.32
C ASP A 64 -7.17 -5.99 -13.98
N ASP A 65 -5.85 -5.81 -14.03
CA ASP A 65 -5.22 -4.69 -14.74
C ASP A 65 -5.15 -4.91 -16.26
N ALA A 66 -4.62 -3.93 -16.99
CA ALA A 66 -4.47 -4.00 -18.45
C ALA A 66 -3.50 -5.11 -18.91
N SER A 67 -2.59 -5.55 -18.04
CA SER A 67 -1.65 -6.64 -18.30
C SER A 67 -2.22 -8.02 -17.94
N GLY A 68 -3.45 -8.07 -17.39
CA GLY A 68 -4.12 -9.30 -16.95
C GLY A 68 -3.68 -9.79 -15.57
N ASN A 69 -2.86 -9.03 -14.83
CA ASN A 69 -2.57 -9.34 -13.44
C ASN A 69 -3.85 -9.17 -12.61
N ARG A 70 -3.98 -9.97 -11.57
CA ARG A 70 -5.20 -10.09 -10.77
C ARG A 70 -4.92 -9.68 -9.34
N TYR A 71 -5.79 -8.84 -8.80
CA TYR A 71 -5.67 -8.25 -7.47
C TYR A 71 -6.90 -8.64 -6.66
N PHE A 72 -6.71 -9.43 -5.61
CA PHE A 72 -7.81 -9.91 -4.76
C PHE A 72 -7.82 -9.18 -3.44
N PHE A 73 -9.01 -8.75 -3.01
CA PHE A 73 -9.26 -8.05 -1.75
C PHE A 73 -10.31 -8.84 -1.00
N CYS A 74 -9.91 -9.57 0.05
CA CYS A 74 -10.77 -10.50 0.77
C CYS A 74 -11.14 -9.99 2.17
N HIS A 75 -12.02 -10.73 2.83
CA HIS A 75 -12.54 -10.48 4.17
C HIS A 75 -13.27 -9.14 4.33
N MET A 76 -13.80 -8.57 3.25
CA MET A 76 -14.47 -7.27 3.28
C MET A 76 -15.74 -7.32 4.15
N ASP A 77 -16.12 -6.20 4.75
CA ASP A 77 -17.42 -6.05 5.40
C ASP A 77 -18.49 -5.78 4.34
N SER A 78 -18.19 -4.86 3.43
CA SER A 78 -19.06 -4.49 2.31
C SER A 78 -18.24 -4.23 1.04
N ARG A 79 -18.89 -4.38 -0.12
CA ARG A 79 -18.35 -4.08 -1.45
C ARG A 79 -19.13 -2.93 -2.07
N THR A 80 -18.45 -1.99 -2.72
CA THR A 80 -19.07 -0.82 -3.37
C THR A 80 -19.02 -0.87 -4.90
N VAL A 81 -18.40 -1.90 -5.47
CA VAL A 81 -18.24 -2.10 -6.91
C VAL A 81 -18.90 -3.40 -7.37
N LYS A 82 -19.21 -3.50 -8.66
CA LYS A 82 -19.77 -4.69 -9.31
C LYS A 82 -18.91 -5.13 -10.49
N VAL A 83 -19.12 -6.37 -10.95
CA VAL A 83 -18.41 -6.92 -12.10
C VAL A 83 -18.65 -6.04 -13.34
N GLY A 84 -17.58 -5.72 -14.06
CA GLY A 84 -17.58 -4.85 -15.24
C GLY A 84 -17.22 -3.39 -14.96
N ASP A 85 -17.22 -2.95 -13.69
CA ASP A 85 -16.84 -1.59 -13.34
C ASP A 85 -15.37 -1.31 -13.71
N LYS A 86 -15.12 -0.14 -14.31
CA LYS A 86 -13.79 0.41 -14.51
C LYS A 86 -13.35 1.12 -13.24
N VAL A 87 -12.16 0.81 -12.75
CA VAL A 87 -11.56 1.46 -11.59
C VAL A 87 -10.25 2.14 -11.96
N GLN A 88 -9.96 3.24 -11.28
CA GLN A 88 -8.66 3.93 -11.29
C GLN A 88 -7.94 3.72 -9.96
N VAL A 89 -6.64 4.04 -9.91
CA VAL A 89 -5.89 4.08 -8.65
C VAL A 89 -6.63 4.97 -7.64
N GLY A 90 -6.83 4.48 -6.42
CA GLY A 90 -7.57 5.19 -5.37
C GLY A 90 -9.08 4.97 -5.36
N THR A 91 -9.65 4.31 -6.38
CA THR A 91 -11.10 4.00 -6.40
C THR A 91 -11.47 3.11 -5.22
N LYS A 92 -12.50 3.50 -4.45
CA LYS A 92 -13.01 2.70 -3.33
C LYS A 92 -13.67 1.42 -3.84
N LEU A 93 -13.17 0.27 -3.39
CA LEU A 93 -13.70 -1.06 -3.71
C LEU A 93 -14.69 -1.57 -2.66
N GLY A 94 -14.54 -1.12 -1.42
CA GLY A 94 -15.39 -1.53 -0.31
C GLY A 94 -14.83 -1.11 1.04
N VAL A 95 -15.27 -1.80 2.09
CA VAL A 95 -14.87 -1.57 3.48
C VAL A 95 -14.25 -2.85 4.02
N MET A 96 -13.10 -2.73 4.69
CA MET A 96 -12.42 -3.81 5.39
C MET A 96 -13.32 -4.38 6.49
N GLY A 97 -13.35 -5.71 6.60
CA GLY A 97 -14.21 -6.41 7.56
C GLY A 97 -13.55 -7.64 8.13
N ASN A 98 -14.38 -8.58 8.55
CA ASN A 98 -13.97 -9.86 9.15
C ASN A 98 -14.85 -11.02 8.66
N THR A 99 -15.19 -11.03 7.36
CA THR A 99 -16.06 -12.08 6.79
C THR A 99 -15.25 -13.27 6.28
N GLY A 100 -15.90 -14.44 6.15
CA GLY A 100 -15.24 -15.68 5.73
C GLY A 100 -14.49 -16.34 6.88
N HIS A 101 -13.32 -16.91 6.58
CA HIS A 101 -12.45 -17.54 7.56
C HIS A 101 -11.37 -16.56 7.99
N SER A 102 -11.70 -15.69 8.95
CA SER A 102 -10.83 -14.64 9.45
C SER A 102 -10.95 -14.50 10.97
N PHE A 103 -9.82 -14.25 11.63
CA PHE A 103 -9.72 -14.15 13.10
C PHE A 103 -9.86 -12.73 13.64
N GLY A 104 -9.87 -11.72 12.78
CA GLY A 104 -10.00 -10.32 13.15
C GLY A 104 -10.06 -9.42 11.91
N ALA A 105 -10.55 -8.20 12.07
CA ALA A 105 -10.81 -7.35 10.91
C ALA A 105 -9.53 -6.92 10.17
N HIS A 106 -9.37 -7.36 8.92
CA HIS A 106 -8.24 -7.03 8.05
C HIS A 106 -8.63 -7.22 6.57
N CYS A 107 -7.78 -6.77 5.65
CA CYS A 107 -7.86 -7.13 4.24
C CYS A 107 -6.74 -8.13 3.94
N HIS A 108 -7.12 -9.34 3.52
CA HIS A 108 -6.17 -10.26 2.88
C HIS A 108 -6.04 -9.86 1.41
N PHE A 109 -4.86 -9.37 1.04
CA PHE A 109 -4.57 -8.85 -0.29
C PHE A 109 -3.65 -9.80 -1.06
N GLU A 110 -4.10 -10.29 -2.21
CA GLU A 110 -3.26 -11.11 -3.09
C GLU A 110 -2.97 -10.38 -4.40
N VAL A 111 -1.76 -10.63 -4.92
CA VAL A 111 -1.36 -10.29 -6.28
C VAL A 111 -1.09 -11.58 -7.02
N ARG A 112 -1.66 -11.72 -8.23
CA ARG A 112 -1.43 -12.88 -9.07
C ARG A 112 -1.13 -12.48 -10.50
N THR A 113 -0.31 -13.28 -11.18
CA THR A 113 -0.03 -13.15 -12.61
C THR A 113 -1.27 -13.49 -13.46
N PRO A 114 -1.25 -13.26 -14.79
CA PRO A 114 -2.34 -13.65 -15.68
C PRO A 114 -2.64 -15.15 -15.66
N ASN A 115 -1.62 -15.96 -15.36
CA ASN A 115 -1.72 -17.42 -15.21
C ASN A 115 -2.12 -17.85 -13.79
N ASN A 116 -2.64 -16.92 -12.97
CA ASN A 116 -3.13 -17.17 -11.61
C ASN A 116 -2.05 -17.63 -10.60
N ILE A 117 -0.78 -17.35 -10.87
CA ILE A 117 0.33 -17.65 -9.96
C ILE A 117 0.43 -16.51 -8.93
N ARG A 118 0.41 -16.84 -7.64
CA ARG A 118 0.59 -15.87 -6.56
C ARG A 118 2.00 -15.30 -6.55
N THR A 119 2.10 -13.99 -6.34
CA THR A 119 3.36 -13.27 -6.18
C THR A 119 3.34 -12.47 -4.88
N ASN A 120 4.52 -12.02 -4.43
CA ASN A 120 4.65 -11.24 -3.20
C ASN A 120 3.95 -9.87 -3.34
N PRO A 121 2.86 -9.60 -2.61
CA PRO A 121 2.15 -8.33 -2.67
C PRO A 121 2.97 -7.17 -2.10
N ALA A 122 3.86 -7.42 -1.13
CA ALA A 122 4.70 -6.38 -0.54
C ALA A 122 5.67 -5.80 -1.59
N ALA A 123 6.25 -6.65 -2.43
CA ALA A 123 7.09 -6.22 -3.56
C ALA A 123 6.29 -5.39 -4.57
N PHE A 124 5.04 -5.76 -4.85
CA PHE A 124 4.16 -4.99 -5.73
C PHE A 124 3.79 -3.61 -5.15
N LEU A 125 3.56 -3.53 -3.83
CA LEU A 125 3.23 -2.29 -3.13
C LEU A 125 4.47 -1.39 -2.94
N GLY A 126 5.67 -1.95 -3.05
CA GLY A 126 6.93 -1.25 -2.77
C GLY A 126 7.13 -1.08 -1.27
N ILE A 127 6.85 -2.11 -0.48
CA ILE A 127 7.01 -2.10 0.98
C ILE A 127 7.76 -3.35 1.46
N PRO A 128 8.44 -3.30 2.63
CA PRO A 128 9.00 -4.48 3.24
C PRO A 128 7.97 -5.58 3.51
N ASN A 129 8.32 -6.85 3.24
CA ASN A 129 7.47 -8.01 3.55
C ASN A 129 7.58 -8.41 5.03
N THR A 130 7.24 -7.51 5.94
CA THR A 130 7.30 -7.72 7.38
C THR A 130 6.17 -6.99 8.08
N THR A 131 5.88 -7.39 9.32
CA THR A 131 4.90 -6.70 10.15
C THR A 131 5.40 -5.32 10.53
N ALA A 132 4.70 -4.27 10.13
CA ALA A 132 5.06 -2.89 10.43
C ALA A 132 3.83 -1.98 10.38
N ILE A 133 3.92 -0.84 11.08
CA ILE A 133 2.96 0.25 10.96
C ILE A 133 3.56 1.29 10.02
N TYR A 134 2.85 1.66 8.97
CA TYR A 134 3.24 2.66 7.99
C TYR A 134 2.44 3.93 8.29
N LYS A 135 3.08 4.86 8.99
CA LYS A 135 2.58 6.20 9.34
C LYS A 135 3.76 7.11 9.63
N TRP A 136 3.58 8.42 9.45
CA TRP A 136 4.56 9.40 9.91
C TRP A 136 4.60 9.43 11.45
N VAL A 137 5.80 9.30 12.01
CA VAL A 137 6.04 9.40 13.45
C VAL A 137 7.26 10.28 13.69
N GLU A 138 7.10 11.31 14.51
CA GLU A 138 8.23 12.10 15.00
C GLU A 138 8.88 11.39 16.18
N THR A 139 10.19 11.23 16.11
CA THR A 139 11.02 10.69 17.19
C THR A 139 12.04 11.75 17.62
N THR A 140 12.75 11.49 18.72
CA THR A 140 13.86 12.36 19.15
C THR A 140 14.98 12.49 18.12
N LYS A 141 15.08 11.56 17.17
CA LYS A 141 16.07 11.57 16.09
C LYS A 141 15.54 12.18 14.78
N GLY A 142 14.24 12.42 14.67
CA GLY A 142 13.58 12.90 13.46
C GLY A 142 12.36 12.07 13.06
N TRP A 143 11.85 12.34 11.86
CA TRP A 143 10.64 11.71 11.32
C TRP A 143 10.94 10.34 10.73
N THR A 144 10.06 9.38 10.95
CA THR A 144 10.08 8.06 10.29
C THR A 144 8.76 7.80 9.59
N TYR A 145 8.78 6.95 8.55
CA TYR A 145 7.57 6.46 7.90
C TYR A 145 7.61 4.94 7.81
N GLY A 146 7.17 4.27 8.86
CA GLY A 146 7.20 2.81 8.93
C GLY A 146 8.59 2.19 8.86
N ALA A 147 8.78 1.20 7.99
CA ALA A 147 9.96 0.33 7.99
C ALA A 147 11.02 0.65 6.92
N PHE A 148 10.90 1.78 6.22
CA PHE A 148 11.86 2.18 5.19
C PHE A 148 13.20 2.61 5.78
N LYS A 149 14.31 2.19 5.16
CA LYS A 149 15.67 2.44 5.63
C LYS A 149 16.64 2.45 4.46
N GLY A 150 17.58 3.40 4.49
CA GLY A 150 18.75 3.46 3.63
C GLY A 150 18.47 3.63 2.15
N ASP A 151 17.30 4.16 1.78
CA ASP A 151 16.89 4.25 0.37
C ASP A 151 15.87 5.37 0.11
N TRP A 152 15.68 5.64 -1.18
CA TRP A 152 14.67 6.55 -1.73
C TRP A 152 13.28 5.93 -1.71
N GLU A 153 12.30 6.72 -1.30
CA GLU A 153 10.92 6.29 -1.23
C GLU A 153 9.95 7.35 -1.77
N PHE A 154 9.01 6.93 -2.62
CA PHE A 154 7.98 7.80 -3.17
C PHE A 154 6.65 7.61 -2.42
N ILE A 155 6.35 8.52 -1.50
CA ILE A 155 5.20 8.42 -0.58
C ILE A 155 4.26 9.60 -0.83
N ASP A 156 2.98 9.31 -1.09
CA ASP A 156 1.91 10.32 -1.24
C ASP A 156 2.26 11.49 -2.19
N GLY A 157 2.86 11.16 -3.34
CA GLY A 157 3.19 12.12 -4.40
C GLY A 157 4.56 12.79 -4.25
N CYS A 158 5.34 12.44 -3.22
CA CYS A 158 6.56 13.12 -2.85
C CYS A 158 7.71 12.12 -2.70
N TRP A 159 8.92 12.51 -3.08
CA TRP A 159 10.13 11.74 -2.81
C TRP A 159 10.69 12.06 -1.42
N TYR A 160 11.17 11.03 -0.74
CA TYR A 160 11.88 11.10 0.54
C TYR A 160 13.11 10.20 0.45
N TYR A 161 14.11 10.47 1.29
CA TYR A 161 15.21 9.54 1.52
C TYR A 161 15.29 9.21 3.00
N PHE A 162 15.39 7.92 3.32
CA PHE A 162 15.52 7.45 4.69
C PHE A 162 16.96 7.00 4.94
N ASP A 163 17.55 7.44 6.05
CA ASP A 163 18.87 6.99 6.47
C ASP A 163 18.86 5.51 6.89
N SER A 164 20.02 4.96 7.25
CA SER A 164 20.16 3.57 7.69
C SER A 164 19.39 3.24 8.98
N ALA A 165 19.04 4.25 9.78
CA ALA A 165 18.19 4.11 10.96
C ALA A 165 16.68 4.21 10.63
N GLY A 166 16.32 4.63 9.41
CA GLY A 166 14.95 4.86 8.97
C GLY A 166 14.42 6.25 9.29
N ILE A 167 15.31 7.22 9.54
CA ILE A 167 14.96 8.63 9.72
C ILE A 167 14.94 9.31 8.35
N ALA A 168 13.87 10.03 8.05
CA ALA A 168 13.75 10.83 6.84
C ALA A 168 14.70 12.03 6.90
N GLU A 169 15.48 12.20 5.84
CA GLU A 169 16.48 13.25 5.75
C GLU A 169 15.88 14.67 5.60
N LYS A 170 16.62 15.67 6.09
CA LYS A 170 16.25 17.10 6.03
C LYS A 170 17.43 17.97 5.61
N GLY A 171 17.19 19.02 4.84
CA GLY A 171 18.22 19.93 4.34
C GLY A 171 19.12 19.29 3.28
N PRO A 172 20.28 19.90 2.96
CA PRO A 172 21.22 19.37 1.98
C PRO A 172 21.86 18.05 2.43
N ARG A 173 21.90 17.05 1.56
CA ARG A 173 22.53 15.73 1.78
C ARG A 173 23.24 15.23 0.54
N LEU A 174 24.42 14.64 0.75
CA LEU A 174 25.17 13.93 -0.28
C LEU A 174 24.71 12.47 -0.32
N ILE A 175 24.06 12.06 -1.41
CA ILE A 175 23.57 10.70 -1.63
C ILE A 175 24.12 10.25 -2.98
N ASP A 176 24.84 9.12 -3.01
CA ASP A 176 25.45 8.55 -4.21
C ASP A 176 26.26 9.56 -5.06
N GLY A 177 26.99 10.45 -4.37
CA GLY A 177 27.84 11.46 -5.02
C GLY A 177 27.10 12.70 -5.54
N LYS A 178 25.79 12.83 -5.32
CA LYS A 178 24.99 14.00 -5.68
C LYS A 178 24.37 14.67 -4.45
N ILE A 179 24.29 16.00 -4.46
CA ILE A 179 23.62 16.75 -3.40
C ILE A 179 22.12 16.85 -3.71
N TYR A 180 21.30 16.51 -2.72
CA TYR A 180 19.85 16.65 -2.72
C TYR A 180 19.43 17.52 -1.53
N CYS A 181 18.39 18.33 -1.70
CA CYS A 181 17.87 19.18 -0.63
C CYS A 181 16.49 18.69 -0.22
N PHE A 182 16.30 18.42 1.07
CA PHE A 182 15.02 18.01 1.63
C PHE A 182 14.43 19.13 2.48
N ALA A 183 13.10 19.25 2.49
CA ALA A 183 12.38 20.31 3.18
C ALA A 183 12.67 20.28 4.70
N PRO A 184 13.13 21.39 5.31
CA PRO A 184 13.13 21.52 6.75
C PRO A 184 11.70 21.72 7.28
N GLN A 185 11.56 21.76 8.61
CA GLN A 185 10.28 22.02 9.26
C GLN A 185 9.68 23.35 8.79
N SER A 186 8.38 23.35 8.48
CA SER A 186 7.61 24.55 8.11
C SER A 186 8.13 25.30 6.86
N TYR A 187 8.82 24.61 5.94
CA TYR A 187 9.34 25.23 4.73
C TYR A 187 8.23 25.52 3.71
N ASN A 188 7.89 26.79 3.47
CA ASN A 188 7.02 27.26 2.36
C ASN A 188 5.75 26.43 2.08
N GLY A 189 5.13 25.85 3.10
CA GLY A 189 3.93 25.01 2.96
C GLY A 189 4.15 23.64 2.29
N VAL A 190 5.39 23.23 2.03
CA VAL A 190 5.70 21.86 1.59
C VAL A 190 5.77 20.90 2.77
N LYS A 191 5.59 19.60 2.50
CA LYS A 191 5.72 18.56 3.52
C LYS A 191 7.16 18.51 4.02
N GLU A 192 7.34 18.44 5.33
CA GLU A 192 8.66 18.27 5.93
C GLU A 192 9.35 16.99 5.40
N CYS A 193 10.68 17.01 5.28
CA CYS A 193 11.54 15.96 4.72
C CYS A 193 11.33 15.64 3.23
N GLN A 194 10.34 16.23 2.56
CA GLN A 194 10.14 16.02 1.13
C GLN A 194 11.35 16.54 0.33
N LEU A 195 11.77 15.79 -0.68
CA LEU A 195 12.74 16.24 -1.67
C LEU A 195 12.25 17.53 -2.33
N LEU A 196 13.06 18.57 -2.24
CA LEU A 196 12.83 19.82 -2.93
C LEU A 196 13.38 19.70 -4.36
N GLU A 197 12.55 20.00 -5.34
CA GLU A 197 12.99 20.05 -6.72
C GLU A 197 13.71 21.36 -6.99
N THR A 198 14.84 21.27 -7.68
CA THR A 198 15.54 22.43 -8.19
C THR A 198 15.40 22.53 -9.71
N ASP A 199 15.49 23.75 -10.24
CA ASP A 199 15.73 23.97 -11.67
C ASP A 199 17.14 23.49 -12.08
N GLU A 200 17.45 23.63 -13.37
CA GLU A 200 18.76 23.27 -13.92
C GLU A 200 19.92 24.12 -13.37
N TYR A 201 19.61 25.23 -12.69
CA TYR A 201 20.55 26.15 -12.06
C TYR A 201 20.68 25.93 -10.54
N GLY A 202 19.94 24.98 -9.98
CA GLY A 202 19.96 24.68 -8.55
C GLY A 202 19.05 25.57 -7.69
N HIS A 203 18.22 26.42 -8.29
CA HIS A 203 17.20 27.17 -7.55
C HIS A 203 16.00 26.29 -7.26
N LEU A 204 15.41 26.48 -6.10
CA LEU A 204 14.19 25.77 -5.72
C LEU A 204 13.03 26.17 -6.64
N LYS A 205 12.33 25.16 -7.17
CA LYS A 205 11.09 25.35 -7.93
C LYS A 205 9.88 25.61 -7.03
#